data_AF-A0A5J4PFV3-F1
#
_entry.id   AF-A0A5J4PFV3-F1
#
_cell.length_a   1.000
_cell.length_b   1.000
_cell.length_c   1.000
_cell.angle_alpha   90.00
_cell.angle_beta   90.00
_cell.angle_gamma   90.00
#
_symmetry.space_group_name_H-M   'P 1'
#
loop_
_entity.id
_entity.type
_entity.pdbx_description
1 polymer ?
#
loop_
_entity_poly.entity_id
_entity_poly.type
_entity_poly.pdbx_seq_one_letter_code
_entity_poly.pdbx_strand_id
1 'polypeptide(L)'
;NNTLEIMRRDTLEKETISCEGIEARIQNLLEDIQANIYKKAFDYRTAHTFTVETYDEFKEKIEEGGFILAHWDGTPETEEKIKEETKATIRCIPIERENETPGKCMVTGNPSAGRVVFARSY
;
A
#
# COMPACT_ATOMS: atom_id res chain seq x y z
N ASN A 1 -7.02 -21.80 -41.01
CA ASN A 1 -7.48 -21.82 -39.61
C ASN A 1 -7.86 -20.46 -39.03
N ASN A 2 -7.51 -19.30 -39.63
CA ASN A 2 -7.98 -17.93 -39.26
C ASN A 2 -8.08 -17.62 -37.75
N THR A 3 -7.14 -18.13 -36.97
CA THR A 3 -7.10 -18.00 -35.51
C THR A 3 -5.72 -17.52 -35.08
N LEU A 4 -5.68 -16.85 -33.94
CA LEU A 4 -4.49 -16.31 -33.27
C LEU A 4 -4.40 -16.91 -31.86
N GLU A 5 -3.18 -17.10 -31.36
CA GLU A 5 -2.93 -17.47 -29.98
C GLU A 5 -2.47 -16.24 -29.19
N ILE A 6 -3.11 -15.98 -28.06
CA ILE A 6 -2.79 -14.87 -27.17
C ILE A 6 -2.34 -15.43 -25.83
N MET A 7 -1.26 -14.86 -25.28
CA MET A 7 -0.74 -15.22 -23.97
C MET A 7 -0.61 -13.98 -23.09
N ARG A 8 -1.29 -14.02 -21.93
CA ARG A 8 -1.24 -12.95 -20.93
C ARG A 8 0.00 -13.07 -20.07
N ARG A 9 0.72 -11.97 -19.87
CA ARG A 9 1.93 -11.98 -19.02
C ARG A 9 1.60 -11.95 -17.53
N ASP A 10 0.52 -11.29 -17.13
CA ASP A 10 0.13 -11.07 -15.75
C ASP A 10 -0.45 -12.32 -15.08
N THR A 11 -1.21 -13.14 -15.84
CA THR A 11 -1.83 -14.39 -15.36
C THR A 11 -1.17 -15.66 -15.91
N LEU A 12 -0.32 -15.55 -16.96
CA LEU A 12 0.24 -16.68 -17.72
C LEU A 12 -0.83 -17.54 -18.42
N GLU A 13 -2.05 -17.03 -18.54
CA GLU A 13 -3.13 -17.68 -19.27
C GLU A 13 -2.93 -17.56 -20.77
N LYS A 14 -3.43 -18.56 -21.49
CA LYS A 14 -3.33 -18.68 -22.94
C LYS A 14 -4.71 -18.99 -23.52
N GLU A 15 -5.04 -18.34 -24.61
CA GLU A 15 -6.28 -18.59 -25.37
C GLU A 15 -6.02 -18.58 -26.88
N THR A 16 -6.86 -19.28 -27.63
CA THR A 16 -6.88 -19.24 -29.10
C THR A 16 -8.19 -18.62 -29.54
N ILE A 17 -8.14 -17.56 -30.35
CA ILE A 17 -9.31 -16.79 -30.78
C ILE A 17 -9.33 -16.60 -32.29
N SER A 18 -10.50 -16.29 -32.86
CA SER A 18 -10.63 -15.92 -34.28
C SER A 18 -9.94 -14.58 -34.56
N CYS A 19 -9.45 -14.39 -35.80
CA CYS A 19 -9.02 -13.06 -36.26
C CYS A 19 -10.19 -12.06 -36.37
N GLU A 20 -11.43 -12.55 -36.46
CA GLU A 20 -12.62 -11.71 -36.50
C GLU A 20 -12.84 -11.02 -35.14
N GLY A 21 -12.98 -9.70 -35.14
CA GLY A 21 -13.16 -8.91 -33.92
C GLY A 21 -11.89 -8.75 -33.06
N ILE A 22 -10.71 -9.07 -33.60
CA ILE A 22 -9.43 -9.04 -32.87
C ILE A 22 -9.12 -7.68 -32.26
N GLU A 23 -9.38 -6.58 -32.97
CA GLU A 23 -9.05 -5.22 -32.50
C GLU A 23 -9.75 -4.90 -31.17
N ALA A 24 -11.07 -5.13 -31.11
CA ALA A 24 -11.86 -4.92 -29.91
C ALA A 24 -11.43 -5.86 -28.78
N ARG A 25 -11.10 -7.12 -29.10
CA ARG A 25 -10.63 -8.09 -28.10
C ARG A 25 -9.30 -7.66 -27.48
N ILE A 26 -8.34 -7.21 -28.29
CA ILE A 26 -7.04 -6.74 -27.80
C ILE A 26 -7.20 -5.48 -26.96
N GLN A 27 -8.04 -4.53 -27.38
CA GLN A 27 -8.28 -3.31 -26.59
C GLN A 27 -8.83 -3.65 -25.19
N ASN A 28 -9.88 -4.47 -25.12
CA ASN A 28 -10.46 -4.90 -23.85
C ASN A 28 -9.45 -5.69 -23.00
N LEU A 29 -8.64 -6.54 -23.63
CA LEU A 29 -7.64 -7.33 -22.91
C LEU A 29 -6.57 -6.44 -22.26
N LEU A 30 -6.14 -5.36 -22.94
CA LEU A 30 -5.19 -4.42 -22.37
C LEU A 30 -5.79 -3.65 -21.18
N GLU A 31 -7.06 -3.27 -21.24
CA GLU A 31 -7.79 -2.68 -20.12
C GLU A 31 -7.90 -3.65 -18.93
N ASP A 32 -8.22 -4.92 -19.20
CA ASP A 32 -8.29 -5.98 -18.19
C ASP A 32 -6.93 -6.24 -17.52
N ILE A 33 -5.84 -6.25 -18.29
CA ILE A 33 -4.48 -6.42 -17.75
C ILE A 33 -4.12 -5.25 -16.84
N GLN A 34 -4.40 -4.02 -17.28
CA GLN A 34 -4.15 -2.82 -16.49
C GLN A 34 -4.92 -2.86 -15.16
N ALA A 35 -6.21 -3.19 -15.22
CA ALA A 35 -7.06 -3.32 -14.04
C ALA A 35 -6.56 -4.42 -13.08
N ASN A 36 -6.16 -5.57 -13.62
CA ASN A 36 -5.66 -6.70 -12.83
C ASN A 36 -4.35 -6.39 -12.10
N ILE A 37 -3.38 -5.80 -12.79
CA ILE A 37 -2.09 -5.44 -12.18
C ILE A 37 -2.28 -4.37 -11.11
N TYR A 38 -3.10 -3.35 -11.37
CA TYR A 38 -3.45 -2.34 -10.38
C TYR A 38 -4.11 -2.96 -9.16
N LYS A 39 -5.16 -3.78 -9.35
CA LYS A 39 -5.90 -4.41 -8.26
C LYS A 39 -4.98 -5.30 -7.42
N LYS A 40 -4.13 -6.11 -8.05
CA LYS A 40 -3.16 -6.95 -7.35
C LYS A 40 -2.22 -6.13 -6.47
N ALA A 41 -1.66 -5.04 -7.00
CA ALA A 41 -0.77 -4.16 -6.25
C ALA A 41 -1.52 -3.40 -5.14
N PHE A 42 -2.75 -2.94 -5.40
CA PHE A 42 -3.62 -2.29 -4.42
C PHE A 42 -3.92 -3.24 -3.26
N ASP A 43 -4.40 -4.45 -3.55
CA ASP A 43 -4.75 -5.45 -2.55
C ASP A 43 -3.53 -5.85 -1.72
N TYR A 44 -2.38 -6.07 -2.37
CA TYR A 44 -1.13 -6.37 -1.67
C TYR A 44 -0.74 -5.23 -0.72
N ARG A 45 -0.74 -3.98 -1.19
CA ARG A 45 -0.43 -2.83 -0.33
C ARG A 45 -1.40 -2.71 0.84
N THR A 46 -2.71 -2.83 0.58
CA THR A 46 -3.75 -2.74 1.61
C THR A 46 -3.60 -3.85 2.65
N ALA A 47 -3.34 -5.09 2.22
CA ALA A 47 -3.11 -6.22 3.12
C ALA A 47 -1.81 -6.11 3.95
N HIS A 48 -0.82 -5.35 3.46
CA HIS A 48 0.45 -5.06 4.14
C HIS A 48 0.50 -3.63 4.70
N THR A 49 -0.66 -3.03 4.96
CA THR A 49 -0.79 -1.77 5.69
C THR A 49 -1.49 -2.07 7.01
N PHE A 50 -0.79 -1.88 8.11
CA PHE A 50 -1.29 -2.21 9.45
C PHE A 50 -1.59 -0.96 10.24
N THR A 51 -2.65 -0.97 11.03
CA THR A 51 -2.93 0.09 11.99
C THR A 51 -2.51 -0.38 13.37
N VAL A 52 -1.75 0.45 14.10
CA VAL A 52 -1.30 0.16 15.47
C VAL A 52 -1.61 1.32 16.39
N GLU A 53 -1.82 1.03 17.67
CA GLU A 53 -2.14 2.03 18.68
C GLU A 53 -0.99 2.27 19.66
N THR A 54 -0.13 1.27 19.85
CA THR A 54 0.97 1.33 20.82
C THR A 54 2.34 1.26 20.15
N TYR A 55 3.34 1.81 20.82
CA TYR A 55 4.70 1.76 20.29
C TYR A 55 5.32 0.35 20.34
N ASP A 56 4.86 -0.52 21.23
CA ASP A 56 5.31 -1.91 21.26
C ASP A 56 4.77 -2.70 20.06
N GLU A 57 3.48 -2.56 19.74
CA GLU A 57 2.90 -3.12 18.49
C GLU A 57 3.61 -2.57 17.25
N PHE A 58 3.93 -1.27 17.25
CA PHE A 58 4.67 -0.64 16.17
C PHE A 58 6.04 -1.30 15.95
N LYS A 59 6.82 -1.51 17.02
CA LYS A 59 8.14 -2.13 16.96
C LYS A 59 8.08 -3.59 16.50
N GLU A 60 7.02 -4.33 16.85
CA GLU A 60 6.83 -5.69 16.37
C GLU A 60 6.45 -5.69 14.87
N LYS A 61 5.43 -4.92 14.49
CA LYS A 61 4.89 -4.93 13.13
C LYS A 61 5.86 -4.37 12.09
N ILE A 62 6.72 -3.44 12.46
CA ILE A 62 7.67 -2.84 11.50
C ILE A 62 8.75 -3.83 11.04
N GLU A 63 9.00 -4.90 11.79
CA GLU A 63 9.91 -5.98 11.40
C GLU A 63 9.32 -6.86 10.29
N GLU A 64 7.99 -7.01 10.25
CA GLU A 64 7.29 -7.76 9.19
C GLU A 64 7.37 -7.05 7.82
N GLY A 65 7.71 -5.75 7.83
CA GLY A 65 7.73 -4.90 6.64
C GLY A 65 6.34 -4.36 6.28
N GLY A 66 6.27 -3.66 5.14
CA GLY A 66 5.04 -2.98 4.71
C GLY A 66 4.90 -1.57 5.31
N PHE A 67 3.65 -1.12 5.44
CA PHE A 67 3.29 0.21 5.94
C PHE A 67 2.59 0.11 7.30
N ILE A 68 2.84 1.09 8.16
CA ILE A 68 2.15 1.21 9.45
C ILE A 68 1.45 2.56 9.53
N LEU A 69 0.15 2.55 9.78
CA LEU A 69 -0.64 3.71 10.17
C LEU A 69 -0.64 3.82 11.69
N ALA A 70 -0.09 4.92 12.19
CA ALA A 70 0.01 5.16 13.63
C ALA A 70 -0.21 6.63 13.95
N HIS A 71 -0.77 6.89 15.13
CA HIS A 71 -0.91 8.25 15.64
C HIS A 71 0.46 8.84 16.01
N TRP A 72 0.69 10.07 15.54
CA TRP A 72 1.89 10.86 15.78
C TRP A 72 1.50 12.27 16.22
N ASP A 73 2.25 12.86 17.16
CA ASP A 73 1.97 14.18 17.75
C ASP A 73 2.49 15.35 16.92
N GLY A 74 3.18 15.10 15.81
CA GLY A 74 3.73 16.16 14.96
C GLY A 74 5.12 16.65 15.37
N THR A 75 5.73 16.03 16.38
CA THR A 75 7.01 16.50 16.95
C THR A 75 8.22 15.84 16.27
N PRO A 76 9.26 16.60 15.91
CA PRO A 76 10.52 16.06 15.39
C PRO A 76 11.21 15.08 16.35
N GLU A 77 11.13 15.34 17.66
CA GLU A 77 11.78 14.52 18.69
C GLU A 77 11.21 13.09 18.70
N THR A 78 9.89 12.96 18.51
CA THR A 78 9.25 11.66 18.40
C THR A 78 9.64 10.94 17.11
N GLU A 79 9.75 11.67 16.00
CA GLU A 79 10.17 11.09 14.72
C GLU A 79 11.62 10.57 14.79
N GLU A 80 12.52 11.35 15.39
CA GLU A 80 13.92 10.99 15.58
C GLU A 80 14.07 9.74 16.45
N LYS A 81 13.33 9.67 17.57
CA LYS A 81 13.30 8.48 18.42
C LYS A 81 12.82 7.24 17.67
N ILE A 82 11.73 7.34 16.90
CA ILE A 82 11.22 6.22 16.09
C ILE A 82 12.29 5.76 15.09
N LYS A 83 12.97 6.70 14.43
CA LYS A 83 14.02 6.39 13.46
C LYS A 83 15.23 5.72 14.10
N GLU A 84 15.69 6.19 15.26
CA GLU A 84 16.83 5.60 15.96
C GLU A 84 16.53 4.17 16.42
N GLU A 85 15.36 3.94 17.01
CA GLU A 85 15.01 2.64 17.58
C GLU A 85 14.58 1.61 16.52
N THR A 86 13.94 2.05 15.42
CA THR A 86 13.29 1.13 14.47
C THR A 86 13.76 1.27 13.02
N LYS A 87 14.53 2.31 12.70
CA LYS A 87 14.90 2.73 11.33
C LYS A 87 13.72 3.11 10.44
N ALA A 88 12.51 3.19 10.98
CA ALA A 88 11.35 3.66 10.25
C ALA A 88 11.31 5.19 10.21
N THR A 89 10.81 5.73 9.10
CA THR A 89 10.51 7.16 8.99
C THR A 89 9.10 7.34 8.44
N ILE A 90 8.56 8.56 8.59
CA ILE A 90 7.29 8.93 7.99
C ILE A 90 7.46 8.95 6.47
N ARG A 91 6.54 8.29 5.77
CA ARG A 91 6.47 8.21 4.29
C ARG A 91 5.48 9.17 3.71
N CYS A 92 4.37 9.31 4.39
CA CYS A 92 3.26 10.11 3.95
C CYS A 92 2.48 10.57 5.17
N ILE A 93 2.13 11.83 5.15
CA ILE A 93 1.10 12.40 6.02
C ILE A 93 -0.16 12.48 5.14
N PRO A 94 -1.19 11.64 5.39
CA PRO A 94 -2.39 11.64 4.55
C PRO A 94 -3.04 13.02 4.52
N ILE A 95 -3.43 13.47 3.33
CA ILE A 95 -4.07 14.79 3.13
C ILE A 95 -5.40 14.86 3.87
N GLU A 96 -6.16 13.76 3.87
CA GLU A 96 -7.48 13.67 4.51
C GLU A 96 -7.43 13.30 5.99
N ARG A 97 -6.23 13.31 6.63
CA ARG A 97 -6.08 12.92 8.04
C ARG A 97 -6.91 13.77 8.99
N GLU A 98 -7.30 14.97 8.58
CA GLU A 98 -8.15 15.87 9.36
C GLU A 98 -9.58 15.33 9.53
N ASN A 99 -10.00 14.40 8.66
CA ASN A 99 -11.26 13.68 8.78
C ASN A 99 -11.14 12.40 9.63
N GLU A 100 -9.92 12.00 10.02
CA GLU A 100 -9.74 10.87 10.94
C GLU A 100 -10.12 11.25 12.37
N THR A 101 -10.41 10.24 13.17
CA THR A 101 -10.62 10.44 14.61
C THR A 101 -9.28 10.83 15.27
N PRO A 102 -9.21 11.97 15.98
CA PRO A 102 -8.03 12.32 16.75
C PRO A 102 -7.70 11.23 17.77
N GLY A 103 -6.42 11.08 18.07
CA GLY A 103 -5.94 10.03 18.95
C GLY A 103 -4.79 10.50 19.82
N LYS A 104 -3.97 9.54 20.26
CA LYS A 104 -2.78 9.80 21.06
C LYS A 104 -1.56 9.26 20.35
N CYS A 105 -0.50 10.05 20.34
CA CYS A 105 0.78 9.63 19.82
C CYS A 105 1.22 8.32 20.50
N MET A 106 1.56 7.32 19.69
CA MET A 106 1.92 5.99 20.20
C MET A 106 3.17 6.00 21.10
N VAL A 107 4.03 7.02 20.96
CA VAL A 107 5.30 7.14 21.70
C VAL A 107 5.16 7.98 22.97
N THR A 108 4.50 9.14 22.88
CA THR A 108 4.46 10.15 23.95
C THR A 108 3.13 10.17 24.70
N GLY A 109 2.06 9.65 24.11
CA GLY A 109 0.69 9.78 24.60
C GLY A 109 0.06 11.17 24.37
N ASN A 110 0.80 12.11 23.79
CA ASN A 110 0.30 13.46 23.47
C ASN A 110 -0.82 13.41 22.40
N PRO A 111 -1.67 14.45 22.32
CA PRO A 111 -2.70 14.52 21.29
C PRO A 111 -2.13 14.38 19.87
N SER A 112 -2.80 13.59 19.03
CA SER A 112 -2.48 13.39 17.62
C SER A 112 -3.68 13.78 16.76
N ALA A 113 -3.42 14.58 15.73
CA ALA A 113 -4.46 15.04 14.80
C ALA A 113 -5.00 13.91 13.87
N GLY A 114 -4.24 12.83 13.69
CA GLY A 114 -4.59 11.73 12.80
C GLY A 114 -3.38 10.81 12.58
N ARG A 115 -3.60 9.66 11.94
CA ARG A 115 -2.52 8.70 11.67
C ARG A 115 -1.65 9.16 10.52
N VAL A 116 -0.39 8.77 10.58
CA VAL A 116 0.59 8.94 9.50
C VAL A 116 1.16 7.60 9.10
N VAL A 117 1.68 7.52 7.88
CA VAL A 117 2.24 6.29 7.32
C VAL A 117 3.73 6.21 7.63
N PHE A 118 4.15 5.18 8.36
CA PHE A 118 5.54 4.83 8.61
C PHE A 118 5.96 3.61 7.77
N ALA A 119 7.25 3.58 7.39
CA ALA A 119 7.91 2.37 6.89
C ALA A 119 9.44 2.50 7.00
N ARG A 120 10.14 1.36 6.92
CA ARG A 120 11.60 1.32 6.75
C ARG A 120 12.01 1.70 5.33
N SER A 121 13.09 2.48 5.19
CA SER A 121 13.72 2.75 3.88
C SER A 121 14.58 1.60 3.40
N TYR A 122 14.38 1.32 2.12
CA TYR A 122 15.30 0.60 1.25
C TYR A 122 16.70 1.22 1.33
#